data_AF-A0A2N5Q3C4-F1
#
_entry.id   AF-A0A2N5Q3C4-F1
#
_cell.length_a   1.000
_cell.length_b   1.000
_cell.length_c   1.000
_cell.angle_alpha   90.00
_cell.angle_beta   90.00
_cell.angle_gamma   90.00
#
_symmetry.space_group_name_H-M   'P 1'
#
loop_
_entity.id
_entity.type
_entity.pdbx_description
1 polymer ?
#
loop_
_entity_poly.entity_id
_entity_poly.type
_entity_poly.pdbx_seq_one_letter_code
_entity_poly.pdbx_strand_id
1 'polypeptide(L)'
;MKVYTKKGDGGNTSLANGMSVSKADDRIELIGTIDELNSYIGHAKVLSEGHLKTNLAEIQRTLMKIMAAVADPRNLDYRMSAEETVHLEEQIDELEAAFPRVKDFVLYGGCELSARLDIARSVTRRAERRFRKVAQNYGADAKAMQYVNRLADYLYVEARFADHQSGNTEEGKLRETVIQNVMKNF
;
A
#
# COMPACT_ATOMS: atom_id res chain seq x y z
N MET A 1 30.88 -5.53 -3.35
CA MET A 1 30.03 -6.63 -3.87
C MET A 1 29.40 -6.16 -5.18
N LYS A 2 29.42 -6.96 -6.27
CA LYS A 2 28.78 -6.54 -7.54
C LYS A 2 27.26 -6.64 -7.41
N VAL A 3 26.54 -5.66 -7.94
CA VAL A 3 25.06 -5.61 -7.91
C VAL A 3 24.44 -6.69 -8.81
N TYR A 4 25.05 -7.02 -9.95
CA TYR A 4 24.54 -8.02 -10.89
C TYR A 4 25.39 -9.31 -10.87
N THR A 5 24.74 -10.47 -11.04
CA THR A 5 25.40 -11.80 -11.03
C THR A 5 25.16 -12.62 -12.31
N LYS A 6 24.25 -12.20 -13.20
CA LYS A 6 23.81 -12.92 -14.42
C LYS A 6 23.14 -14.29 -14.19
N LYS A 7 23.03 -14.76 -12.95
CA LYS A 7 22.41 -16.07 -12.62
C LYS A 7 20.94 -16.17 -13.05
N GLY A 8 20.25 -15.04 -13.15
CA GLY A 8 18.84 -14.99 -13.53
C GLY A 8 18.56 -14.69 -15.01
N ASP A 9 19.59 -14.63 -15.86
CA ASP A 9 19.44 -14.23 -17.27
C ASP A 9 18.61 -15.26 -18.07
N GLY A 10 18.65 -16.53 -17.67
CA GLY A 10 17.81 -17.61 -18.23
C GLY A 10 16.35 -17.61 -17.77
N GLY A 11 15.88 -16.56 -17.08
CA GLY A 11 14.47 -16.43 -16.66
C GLY A 11 14.11 -17.09 -15.32
N ASN A 12 15.07 -17.67 -14.62
CA ASN A 12 14.88 -18.25 -13.27
C ASN A 12 15.44 -17.33 -12.17
N THR A 13 15.03 -17.56 -10.93
CA THR A 13 15.53 -16.89 -9.73
C THR A 13 15.49 -17.85 -8.53
N SER A 14 16.16 -17.51 -7.44
CA SER A 14 16.12 -18.29 -6.19
C SER A 14 15.24 -17.59 -5.17
N LEU A 15 14.35 -18.35 -4.53
CA LEU A 15 13.67 -17.94 -3.30
C LEU A 15 14.67 -17.89 -2.14
N ALA A 16 14.32 -17.21 -1.05
CA ALA A 16 15.18 -17.08 0.14
C ALA A 16 15.53 -18.45 0.75
N ASN A 17 14.67 -19.44 0.54
CA ASN A 17 14.86 -20.81 0.99
C ASN A 17 15.78 -21.67 0.08
N GLY A 18 16.38 -21.07 -0.97
CA GLY A 18 17.29 -21.72 -1.91
C GLY A 18 16.64 -22.42 -3.11
N MET A 19 15.31 -22.49 -3.16
CA MET A 19 14.59 -23.11 -4.29
C MET A 19 14.71 -22.24 -5.54
N SER A 20 15.11 -22.86 -6.66
CA SER A 20 15.08 -22.21 -7.98
C SER A 20 13.68 -22.27 -8.57
N VAL A 21 13.17 -21.14 -9.03
CA VAL A 21 11.83 -20.97 -9.60
C VAL A 21 11.88 -20.10 -10.84
N SER A 22 10.88 -20.21 -11.71
CA SER A 22 10.69 -19.24 -12.79
C SER A 22 10.45 -17.84 -12.23
N LYS A 23 10.95 -16.80 -12.90
CA LYS A 23 10.58 -15.41 -12.60
C LYS A 23 9.07 -15.13 -12.79
N ALA A 24 8.36 -16.02 -13.49
CA ALA A 24 6.91 -15.97 -13.64
C ALA A 24 6.14 -16.77 -12.56
N ASP A 25 6.82 -17.35 -11.56
CA ASP A 25 6.17 -18.02 -10.42
C ASP A 25 5.30 -17.02 -9.65
N ASP A 26 4.11 -17.44 -9.23
CA ASP A 26 3.12 -16.55 -8.59
C ASP A 26 3.67 -15.89 -7.31
N ARG A 27 4.60 -16.54 -6.60
CA ARG A 27 5.26 -15.96 -5.42
C ARG A 27 6.18 -14.81 -5.80
N ILE A 28 6.89 -14.93 -6.93
CA ILE A 28 7.75 -13.85 -7.45
C ILE A 28 6.89 -12.68 -7.93
N GLU A 29 5.79 -12.94 -8.63
CA GLU A 29 4.82 -11.92 -9.04
C GLU A 29 4.24 -11.17 -7.81
N LEU A 30 3.88 -11.89 -6.75
CA LEU A 30 3.41 -11.28 -5.51
C LEU A 30 4.50 -10.43 -4.84
N ILE A 31 5.71 -10.96 -4.68
CA ILE A 31 6.84 -10.22 -4.11
C ILE A 31 7.10 -8.94 -4.91
N GLY A 32 7.16 -9.03 -6.25
CA GLY A 32 7.34 -7.88 -7.12
C GLY A 32 6.20 -6.86 -7.03
N THR A 33 4.95 -7.32 -6.91
CA THR A 33 3.81 -6.42 -6.73
C THR A 33 3.87 -5.69 -5.38
N ILE A 34 4.30 -6.37 -4.31
CA ILE A 34 4.48 -5.75 -2.99
C ILE A 34 5.67 -4.77 -3.01
N ASP A 35 6.74 -5.07 -3.76
CA ASP A 35 7.87 -4.15 -3.92
C ASP A 35 7.47 -2.88 -4.70
N GLU A 36 6.61 -3.03 -5.72
CA GLU A 36 6.01 -1.89 -6.42
C GLU A 36 5.11 -1.06 -5.48
N LEU A 37 4.26 -1.71 -4.68
CA LEU A 37 3.48 -1.03 -3.64
C LEU A 37 4.39 -0.26 -2.69
N ASN A 38 5.45 -0.90 -2.21
CA ASN A 38 6.42 -0.33 -1.28
C ASN A 38 7.08 0.93 -1.88
N SER A 39 7.35 0.93 -3.18
CA SER A 39 7.86 2.08 -3.93
C SER A 39 6.85 3.24 -3.99
N TYR A 40 5.56 2.96 -4.24
CA TYR A 40 4.51 3.99 -4.23
C TYR A 40 4.24 4.55 -2.83
N ILE A 41 4.32 3.73 -1.79
CA ILE A 41 4.28 4.21 -0.40
C ILE A 41 5.47 5.13 -0.13
N GLY A 42 6.67 4.78 -0.60
CA GLY A 42 7.83 5.66 -0.54
C GLY A 42 7.58 7.00 -1.24
N HIS A 43 6.92 6.98 -2.40
CA HIS A 43 6.57 8.17 -3.16
C HIS A 43 5.54 9.07 -2.44
N ALA A 44 4.57 8.51 -1.73
CA ALA A 44 3.68 9.30 -0.86
C ALA A 44 4.46 9.85 0.35
N LYS A 45 5.27 9.00 1.00
CA LYS A 45 6.01 9.31 2.23
C LYS A 45 6.95 10.51 2.12
N VAL A 46 7.54 10.78 0.94
CA VAL A 46 8.42 11.95 0.77
C VAL A 46 7.68 13.27 0.92
N LEU A 47 6.37 13.30 0.67
CA LEU A 47 5.50 14.47 0.86
C LEU A 47 4.78 14.47 2.21
N SER A 48 4.77 13.34 2.91
CA SER A 48 4.17 13.23 4.23
C SER A 48 5.06 13.85 5.31
N GLU A 49 4.42 14.33 6.37
CA GLU A 49 5.06 14.89 7.56
C GLU A 49 4.52 14.23 8.84
N GLY A 50 5.18 14.50 9.96
CA GLY A 50 4.75 14.07 11.29
C GLY A 50 4.42 12.58 11.39
N HIS A 51 3.23 12.30 11.93
CA HIS A 51 2.74 10.95 12.21
C HIS A 51 2.61 10.09 10.94
N LEU A 52 2.02 10.63 9.88
CA LEU A 52 1.82 9.91 8.61
C LEU A 52 3.16 9.43 8.03
N LYS A 53 4.21 10.25 8.08
CA LYS A 53 5.54 9.86 7.57
C LYS A 53 6.12 8.65 8.31
N THR A 54 5.95 8.63 9.63
CA THR A 54 6.39 7.53 10.50
C THR A 54 5.59 6.27 10.21
N ASN A 55 4.26 6.37 10.14
CA ASN A 55 3.36 5.26 9.83
C ASN A 55 3.67 4.65 8.46
N LEU A 56 3.85 5.47 7.42
CA LEU A 56 4.21 4.97 6.10
C LEU A 56 5.57 4.26 6.13
N ALA A 57 6.56 4.73 6.90
CA ALA A 57 7.83 4.03 7.05
C ALA A 57 7.69 2.67 7.76
N GLU A 58 6.80 2.57 8.74
CA GLU A 58 6.46 1.31 9.41
C GLU A 58 5.77 0.34 8.46
N ILE A 59 4.79 0.81 7.68
CA ILE A 59 4.13 0.00 6.65
C ILE A 59 5.16 -0.53 5.64
N GLN A 60 6.12 0.27 5.18
CA GLN A 60 7.19 -0.22 4.30
C GLN A 60 7.98 -1.38 4.92
N ARG A 61 8.30 -1.29 6.22
CA ARG A 61 8.98 -2.38 6.96
C ARG A 61 8.11 -3.63 7.05
N THR A 62 6.82 -3.47 7.34
CA THR A 62 5.86 -4.57 7.39
C THR A 62 5.70 -5.26 6.02
N LEU A 63 5.62 -4.49 4.93
CA LEU A 63 5.59 -5.05 3.57
C LEU A 63 6.86 -5.83 3.24
N MET A 64 8.05 -5.36 3.68
CA MET A 64 9.30 -6.12 3.51
C MET A 64 9.28 -7.44 4.29
N LYS A 65 8.74 -7.45 5.52
CA LYS A 65 8.53 -8.69 6.30
C LYS A 65 7.59 -9.65 5.57
N ILE A 66 6.49 -9.16 5.02
CA ILE A 66 5.54 -9.96 4.23
C ILE A 66 6.22 -10.55 2.98
N MET A 67 7.04 -9.78 2.26
CA MET A 67 7.82 -10.30 1.12
C MET A 67 8.76 -11.43 1.55
N ALA A 68 9.43 -11.31 2.70
CA ALA A 68 10.27 -12.36 3.27
C ALA A 68 9.47 -13.62 3.61
N ALA A 69 8.26 -13.47 4.18
CA ALA A 69 7.37 -14.59 4.48
C ALA A 69 6.90 -15.34 3.22
N VAL A 70 6.64 -14.61 2.12
CA VAL A 70 6.30 -15.23 0.82
C VAL A 70 7.52 -15.95 0.23
N ALA A 71 8.71 -15.38 0.40
CA ALA A 71 9.96 -15.96 -0.12
C ALA A 71 10.44 -17.19 0.66
N ASP A 72 10.20 -17.26 1.97
CA ASP A 72 10.46 -18.42 2.80
C ASP A 72 9.32 -18.68 3.80
N PRO A 73 8.26 -19.41 3.39
CA PRO A 73 7.08 -19.64 4.23
C PRO A 73 7.35 -20.56 5.44
N ARG A 74 8.54 -21.18 5.51
CA ARG A 74 8.94 -22.05 6.64
C ARG A 74 9.57 -21.27 7.78
N ASN A 75 10.07 -20.06 7.51
CA ASN A 75 10.63 -19.21 8.54
C ASN A 75 9.49 -18.52 9.31
N LEU A 76 9.30 -18.94 10.55
CA LEU A 76 8.22 -18.44 11.41
C LEU A 76 8.45 -17.01 11.89
N ASP A 77 9.70 -16.52 11.87
CA ASP A 77 10.06 -15.16 12.29
C ASP A 77 9.45 -14.10 11.36
N TYR A 78 9.12 -14.48 10.12
CA TYR A 78 8.47 -13.60 9.15
C TYR A 78 6.95 -13.62 9.22
N ARG A 79 6.35 -14.47 10.07
CA ARG A 79 4.89 -14.49 10.22
C ARG A 79 4.39 -13.17 10.79
N MET A 80 3.27 -12.74 10.25
CA MET A 80 2.56 -11.57 10.73
C MET A 80 1.88 -11.89 12.06
N SER A 81 1.79 -10.89 12.91
CA SER A 81 1.02 -10.96 14.13
C SER A 81 -0.33 -10.25 13.90
N ALA A 82 -1.23 -10.27 14.89
CA ALA A 82 -2.54 -9.62 14.71
C ALA A 82 -2.43 -8.10 14.94
N GLU A 83 -1.46 -7.72 15.76
CA GLU A 83 -1.17 -6.38 16.25
C GLU A 83 -0.93 -5.39 15.10
N GLU A 84 -0.24 -5.78 14.03
CA GLU A 84 -0.02 -4.88 12.90
C GLU A 84 -1.33 -4.54 12.16
N THR A 85 -2.29 -5.46 12.13
CA THR A 85 -3.61 -5.20 11.50
C THR A 85 -4.48 -4.36 12.41
N VAL A 86 -4.51 -4.68 13.72
CA VAL A 86 -5.23 -3.90 14.73
C VAL A 86 -4.75 -2.45 14.75
N HIS A 87 -3.43 -2.24 14.64
CA HIS A 87 -2.87 -0.90 14.57
C HIS A 87 -3.41 -0.10 13.37
N LEU A 88 -3.56 -0.71 12.19
CA LEU A 88 -4.19 -0.02 11.05
C LEU A 88 -5.66 0.31 11.30
N GLU A 89 -6.39 -0.57 12.00
CA GLU A 89 -7.80 -0.35 12.34
C GLU A 89 -7.97 0.82 13.32
N GLU A 90 -7.15 0.87 14.37
CA GLU A 90 -7.13 1.99 15.33
C GLU A 90 -6.86 3.34 14.63
N GLN A 91 -5.90 3.36 13.70
CA GLN A 91 -5.57 4.55 12.94
C GLN A 91 -6.70 4.97 11.98
N ILE A 92 -7.40 4.01 11.38
CA ILE A 92 -8.60 4.29 10.57
C ILE A 92 -9.68 4.93 11.44
N ASP A 93 -9.97 4.35 12.62
CA ASP A 93 -11.00 4.83 13.53
C ASP A 93 -10.68 6.26 14.03
N GLU A 94 -9.42 6.54 14.37
CA GLU A 94 -8.96 7.88 14.75
C GLU A 94 -9.17 8.92 13.63
N LEU A 95 -8.83 8.57 12.39
CA LEU A 95 -8.99 9.46 11.24
C LEU A 95 -10.47 9.69 10.91
N GLU A 96 -11.29 8.64 10.91
CA GLU A 96 -12.74 8.77 10.66
C GLU A 96 -13.44 9.59 11.75
N ALA A 97 -12.92 9.59 12.99
CA ALA A 97 -13.41 10.48 14.04
C ALA A 97 -12.99 11.96 13.83
N ALA A 98 -11.85 12.19 13.16
CA ALA A 98 -11.27 13.52 12.96
C ALA A 98 -11.90 14.31 11.81
N PHE A 99 -12.47 13.65 10.79
CA PHE A 99 -13.17 14.34 9.70
C PHE A 99 -14.42 13.61 9.23
N PRO A 100 -15.51 14.33 8.87
CA PRO A 100 -16.73 13.70 8.40
C PRO A 100 -16.48 13.00 7.06
N ARG A 101 -16.70 11.69 7.02
CA ARG A 101 -16.60 10.91 5.79
C ARG A 101 -17.62 11.40 4.76
N VAL A 102 -17.14 11.82 3.59
CA VAL A 102 -17.97 12.13 2.43
C VAL A 102 -18.62 10.83 1.95
N LYS A 103 -19.97 10.79 1.92
CA LYS A 103 -20.77 9.60 1.55
C LYS A 103 -20.95 9.46 0.03
N ASP A 104 -20.55 10.46 -0.74
CA ASP A 104 -20.68 10.50 -2.19
C ASP A 104 -19.46 9.91 -2.90
N PHE A 105 -19.59 9.68 -4.21
CA PHE A 105 -18.47 9.25 -5.06
C PHE A 105 -17.35 10.29 -5.02
N VAL A 106 -16.16 9.86 -4.57
CA VAL A 106 -14.98 10.72 -4.50
C VAL A 106 -14.09 10.49 -5.71
N LEU A 107 -13.77 11.57 -6.43
CA LEU A 107 -12.70 11.57 -7.43
C LEU A 107 -11.35 11.58 -6.73
N TYR A 108 -10.43 10.76 -7.20
CA TYR A 108 -9.10 10.61 -6.59
C TYR A 108 -8.19 11.79 -6.94
N GLY A 109 -7.33 12.17 -5.99
CA GLY A 109 -6.30 13.18 -6.20
C GLY A 109 -6.75 14.63 -6.04
N GLY A 110 -7.53 14.95 -5.00
CA GLY A 110 -7.80 16.35 -4.64
C GLY A 110 -6.54 17.14 -4.26
N CYS A 111 -5.45 16.45 -3.89
CA CYS A 111 -4.11 17.01 -3.76
C CYS A 111 -3.03 16.00 -4.20
N GLU A 112 -1.78 16.47 -4.32
CA GLU A 112 -0.63 15.64 -4.74
C GLU A 112 -0.42 14.43 -3.81
N LEU A 113 -0.55 14.63 -2.49
CA LEU A 113 -0.39 13.55 -1.50
C LEU A 113 -1.49 12.51 -1.63
N SER A 114 -2.76 12.93 -1.71
CA SER A 114 -3.89 12.00 -1.83
C SER A 114 -3.85 11.22 -3.14
N ALA A 115 -3.42 11.84 -4.25
CA ALA A 115 -3.24 11.16 -5.53
C ALA A 115 -2.22 10.02 -5.42
N ARG A 116 -1.08 10.26 -4.75
CA ARG A 116 -0.04 9.24 -4.53
C ARG A 116 -0.54 8.11 -3.63
N LEU A 117 -1.29 8.43 -2.58
CA LEU A 117 -1.91 7.44 -1.69
C LEU A 117 -2.97 6.60 -2.42
N ASP A 118 -3.77 7.21 -3.30
CA ASP A 118 -4.76 6.50 -4.12
C ASP A 118 -4.10 5.54 -5.12
N ILE A 119 -2.96 5.92 -5.71
CA ILE A 119 -2.17 5.00 -6.53
C ILE A 119 -1.67 3.84 -5.69
N ALA A 120 -1.03 4.10 -4.54
CA ALA A 120 -0.55 3.07 -3.63
C ALA A 120 -1.68 2.11 -3.25
N ARG A 121 -2.85 2.63 -2.87
CA ARG A 121 -4.05 1.85 -2.57
C ARG A 121 -4.47 0.93 -3.71
N SER A 122 -4.46 1.42 -4.95
CA SER A 122 -4.80 0.61 -6.13
C SER A 122 -3.83 -0.57 -6.31
N VAL A 123 -2.54 -0.35 -6.05
CA VAL A 123 -1.50 -1.38 -6.08
C VAL A 123 -1.65 -2.34 -4.90
N THR A 124 -2.04 -1.87 -3.71
CA THR A 124 -2.39 -2.75 -2.57
C THR A 124 -3.50 -3.72 -2.95
N ARG A 125 -4.57 -3.25 -3.61
CA ARG A 125 -5.62 -4.16 -4.10
C ARG A 125 -5.13 -5.10 -5.20
N ARG A 126 -4.14 -4.71 -6.00
CA ARG A 126 -3.48 -5.62 -6.95
C ARG A 126 -2.68 -6.70 -6.21
N ALA A 127 -1.89 -6.31 -5.21
CA ALA A 127 -1.16 -7.22 -4.34
C ALA A 127 -2.10 -8.21 -3.66
N GLU A 128 -3.24 -7.75 -3.10
CA GLU A 128 -4.27 -8.60 -2.49
C GLU A 128 -4.74 -9.73 -3.42
N ARG A 129 -5.03 -9.42 -4.69
CA ARG A 129 -5.45 -10.43 -5.68
C ARG A 129 -4.34 -11.43 -6.00
N ARG A 130 -3.08 -10.97 -6.10
CA ARG A 130 -1.91 -11.85 -6.29
C ARG A 130 -1.68 -12.72 -5.07
N PHE A 131 -1.89 -12.17 -3.87
CA PHE A 131 -1.77 -12.86 -2.60
C PHE A 131 -2.76 -14.01 -2.53
N ARG A 132 -4.02 -13.77 -2.91
CA ARG A 132 -5.04 -14.82 -2.97
C ARG A 132 -4.62 -15.98 -3.88
N LYS A 133 -4.03 -15.69 -5.04
CA LYS A 133 -3.54 -16.71 -5.98
C LYS A 133 -2.41 -17.54 -5.34
N VAL A 134 -1.45 -16.90 -4.69
CA VAL A 134 -0.37 -17.58 -3.96
C VAL A 134 -0.94 -18.46 -2.84
N ALA A 135 -1.87 -17.93 -2.05
CA ALA A 135 -2.49 -18.68 -0.96
C ALA A 135 -3.22 -19.95 -1.45
N GLN A 136 -3.87 -19.89 -2.62
CA GLN A 136 -4.53 -21.05 -3.23
C GLN A 136 -3.55 -22.11 -3.72
N ASN A 137 -2.42 -21.70 -4.30
CA ASN A 137 -1.48 -22.60 -4.95
C ASN A 137 -0.39 -23.16 -4.01
N TYR A 138 -0.03 -22.41 -2.96
CA TYR A 138 1.12 -22.72 -2.10
C TYR A 138 0.82 -22.65 -0.60
N GLY A 139 -0.37 -22.16 -0.21
CA GLY A 139 -0.63 -21.71 1.15
C GLY A 139 0.06 -20.37 1.44
N ALA A 140 -0.49 -19.59 2.38
CA ALA A 140 0.10 -18.34 2.81
C ALA A 140 -0.37 -17.93 4.21
N ASP A 141 0.28 -16.94 4.80
CA ASP A 141 -0.10 -16.39 6.10
C ASP A 141 -1.40 -15.59 5.98
N ALA A 142 -2.47 -16.09 6.61
CA ALA A 142 -3.77 -15.44 6.62
C ALA A 142 -3.75 -14.05 7.27
N LYS A 143 -2.87 -13.82 8.26
CA LYS A 143 -2.74 -12.52 8.93
C LYS A 143 -2.10 -11.50 8.00
N ALA A 144 -1.12 -11.90 7.20
CA ALA A 144 -0.56 -11.05 6.16
C ALA A 144 -1.61 -10.65 5.10
N MET A 145 -2.49 -11.59 4.72
CA MET A 145 -3.61 -11.28 3.82
C MET A 145 -4.59 -10.27 4.42
N GLN A 146 -4.95 -10.43 5.69
CA GLN A 146 -5.80 -9.50 6.41
C GLN A 146 -5.16 -8.11 6.49
N TYR A 147 -3.87 -8.04 6.81
CA TYR A 147 -3.12 -6.79 6.83
C TYR A 147 -3.15 -6.08 5.48
N VAL A 148 -2.87 -6.78 4.37
CA VAL A 148 -2.90 -6.18 3.02
C VAL A 148 -4.31 -5.69 2.65
N ASN A 149 -5.36 -6.41 3.03
CA ASN A 149 -6.74 -5.96 2.83
C ASN A 149 -7.00 -4.67 3.62
N ARG A 150 -6.66 -4.63 4.91
CA ARG A 150 -6.85 -3.46 5.77
C ARG A 150 -6.00 -2.27 5.37
N LEU A 151 -4.80 -2.50 4.86
CA LEU A 151 -3.93 -1.45 4.33
C LEU A 151 -4.58 -0.69 3.17
N ALA A 152 -5.39 -1.34 2.35
CA ALA A 152 -6.12 -0.65 1.28
C ALA A 152 -7.17 0.32 1.84
N ASP A 153 -7.82 -0.02 2.96
CA ASP A 153 -8.77 0.86 3.65
C ASP A 153 -8.04 2.03 4.31
N TYR A 154 -6.93 1.76 5.02
CA TYR A 154 -6.11 2.81 5.65
C TYR A 154 -5.62 3.85 4.63
N LEU A 155 -5.05 3.39 3.51
CA LEU A 155 -4.58 4.29 2.45
C LEU A 155 -5.73 5.11 1.82
N TYR A 156 -6.95 4.56 1.78
CA TYR A 156 -8.12 5.31 1.32
C TYR A 156 -8.47 6.45 2.29
N VAL A 157 -8.55 6.14 3.58
CA VAL A 157 -8.93 7.12 4.61
C VAL A 157 -7.88 8.22 4.70
N GLU A 158 -6.59 7.88 4.67
CA GLU A 158 -5.49 8.85 4.62
C GLU A 158 -5.54 9.74 3.38
N ALA A 159 -5.86 9.19 2.20
CA ALA A 159 -6.01 9.99 0.98
C ALA A 159 -7.15 11.01 1.13
N ARG A 160 -8.28 10.60 1.71
CA ARG A 160 -9.43 11.49 1.95
C ARG A 160 -9.15 12.53 3.03
N PHE A 161 -8.40 12.17 4.07
CA PHE A 161 -7.94 13.12 5.07
C PHE A 161 -7.01 14.17 4.46
N ALA A 162 -6.06 13.75 3.61
CA ALA A 162 -5.17 14.66 2.90
C ALA A 162 -5.93 15.61 1.95
N ASP A 163 -6.98 15.13 1.27
CA ASP A 163 -7.88 15.98 0.48
C ASP A 163 -8.56 17.03 1.36
N HIS A 164 -9.12 16.61 2.50
CA HIS A 164 -9.79 17.50 3.45
C HIS A 164 -8.87 18.59 4.00
N GLN A 165 -7.65 18.21 4.40
CA GLN A 165 -6.64 19.17 4.88
C GLN A 165 -6.25 20.17 3.79
N SER A 166 -6.05 19.70 2.55
CA SER A 166 -5.72 20.58 1.43
C SER A 166 -6.87 21.53 1.08
N GLY A 167 -8.12 21.06 1.10
CA GLY A 167 -9.31 21.86 0.80
C GLY A 167 -9.58 22.96 1.84
N ASN A 168 -9.23 22.72 3.10
CA ASN A 168 -9.43 23.69 4.18
C ASN A 168 -8.46 24.89 4.16
N THR A 169 -7.40 24.84 3.34
CA THR A 169 -6.50 25.98 3.10
C THR A 169 -7.22 27.10 2.32
N GLU A 170 -6.75 28.35 2.42
CA GLU A 170 -7.32 29.44 1.61
C GLU A 170 -7.21 29.15 0.10
N GLU A 171 -6.08 28.61 -0.34
CA GLU A 171 -5.88 28.18 -1.72
C GLU A 171 -6.82 27.03 -2.13
N GLY A 172 -7.06 26.08 -1.22
CA GLY A 172 -7.99 24.97 -1.42
C GLY A 172 -9.44 25.45 -1.63
N LYS A 173 -9.91 26.35 -0.76
CA LYS A 173 -11.25 26.96 -0.86
C LYS A 173 -11.42 27.75 -2.16
N LEU A 174 -10.37 28.47 -2.58
CA LEU A 174 -10.35 29.18 -3.87
C LEU A 174 -10.43 28.21 -5.05
N ARG A 175 -9.68 27.11 -5.03
CA ARG A 175 -9.73 26.07 -6.07
C ARG A 175 -11.11 25.42 -6.16
N GLU A 176 -11.72 25.05 -5.04
CA GLU A 176 -13.08 24.50 -5.01
C GLU A 176 -14.10 25.48 -5.59
N THR A 177 -13.99 26.75 -5.22
CA THR A 177 -14.87 27.81 -5.76
C THR A 177 -14.73 27.93 -7.28
N VAL A 178 -13.51 27.91 -7.81
CA VAL A 178 -13.25 27.94 -9.26
C VAL A 178 -13.81 26.70 -9.95
N ILE A 179 -13.57 25.49 -9.40
CA ILE A 179 -14.08 24.24 -9.95
C ILE A 179 -15.61 24.25 -9.98
N GLN A 180 -16.27 24.64 -8.89
CA GLN A 180 -17.74 24.75 -8.84
C GLN A 180 -18.28 25.76 -9.86
N ASN A 181 -17.60 26.90 -10.04
CA ASN A 181 -18.00 27.90 -11.03
C ASN A 181 -17.82 27.40 -12.47
N VAL A 182 -16.78 26.60 -12.74
CA VAL A 182 -16.56 25.99 -14.06
C VAL A 182 -17.56 24.86 -14.32
N MET A 183 -17.81 24.00 -13.33
CA MET A 183 -18.75 22.87 -13.48
C MET A 183 -20.21 23.31 -13.56
N LYS A 184 -20.59 24.49 -13.04
CA LYS A 184 -21.92 25.08 -13.28
C LYS A 184 -22.19 25.43 -14.75
N ASN A 185 -21.15 25.49 -15.58
CA ASN A 185 -21.24 25.83 -17.01
C ASN A 185 -21.18 24.60 -17.92
N PHE A 186 -21.21 23.39 -17.35
CA PHE A 186 -21.36 22.11 -18.05
C PHE A 186 -22.71 21.49 -17.69
#